data_AF-A0A7X8XCG1-F1
#
_entry.id   AF-A0A7X8XCG1-F1
#
_cell.length_a   1.000
_cell.length_b   1.000
_cell.length_c   1.000
_cell.angle_alpha   90.00
_cell.angle_beta   90.00
_cell.angle_gamma   90.00
#
_symmetry.space_group_name_H-M   'P 1'
#
loop_
_entity.id
_entity.type
_entity.pdbx_description
1 polymer ?
#
loop_
_entity_poly.entity_id
_entity_poly.type
_entity_poly.pdbx_seq_one_letter_code
_entity_poly.pdbx_strand_id
1 'polypeptide(L)'
;MNIQKETLEHWTAEDSAELYGIHNWGNGYFDVNDQGELVLLPYQGSNLPSVSLLDVINGIKDRGMDMPVLLRVSNILDSQIRLLHSSFRNAIKQTGYKGVYKG
;
A
#
# COMPACT_ATOMS: atom_id res chain seq x y z
N MET A 1 12.25 19.60 39.46
CA MET A 1 11.96 18.28 38.88
C MET A 1 11.44 18.52 37.47
N ASN A 2 12.35 18.66 36.49
CA ASN A 2 11.99 18.84 35.08
C ASN A 2 11.59 17.48 34.53
N ILE A 3 10.30 17.20 34.50
CA ILE A 3 9.79 16.04 33.79
C ILE A 3 9.94 16.36 32.30
N GLN A 4 10.93 15.68 31.72
CA GLN A 4 11.23 15.51 30.30
C GLN A 4 10.17 16.04 29.35
N LYS A 5 10.43 17.23 28.81
CA LYS A 5 9.71 17.81 27.67
C LYS A 5 10.44 17.55 26.34
N GLU A 6 11.32 16.54 26.32
CA GLU A 6 12.27 16.27 25.22
C GLU A 6 11.84 15.13 24.28
N THR A 7 10.73 14.41 24.53
CA THR A 7 10.39 13.18 23.78
C THR A 7 9.26 13.29 22.75
N LEU A 8 8.66 14.48 22.57
CA LEU A 8 7.60 14.71 21.58
C LEU A 8 8.00 15.64 20.43
N GLU A 9 9.25 16.13 20.39
CA GLU A 9 9.50 17.37 19.65
C GLU A 9 9.52 17.25 18.11
N HIS A 10 9.65 16.09 17.46
CA HIS A 10 9.50 16.02 15.99
C HIS A 10 8.96 14.67 15.49
N TRP A 11 7.71 14.32 15.81
CA TRP A 11 7.03 13.18 15.19
C TRP A 11 6.81 13.45 13.69
N THR A 12 7.21 12.50 12.85
CA THR A 12 7.16 12.58 11.38
C THR A 12 6.15 11.59 10.79
N ALA A 13 5.89 11.75 9.49
CA ALA A 13 5.12 10.77 8.73
C ALA A 13 5.77 9.38 8.75
N GLU A 14 7.11 9.34 8.67
CA GLU A 14 7.90 8.11 8.71
C GLU A 14 7.74 7.39 10.06
N ASP A 15 7.75 8.11 11.18
CA ASP A 15 7.52 7.51 12.51
C ASP A 15 6.14 6.82 12.59
N SER A 16 5.13 7.38 11.90
CA SER A 16 3.80 6.77 11.78
C SER A 16 3.82 5.54 10.87
N ALA A 17 4.56 5.61 9.76
CA ALA A 17 4.72 4.49 8.83
C ALA A 17 5.39 3.30 9.50
N GLU A 18 6.41 3.56 10.33
CA GLU A 18 7.08 2.54 11.15
C GLU A 18 6.16 2.01 12.25
N LEU A 19 5.53 2.88 13.05
CA LEU A 19 4.65 2.49 14.16
C LEU A 19 3.52 1.57 13.71
N TYR A 20 2.88 1.89 12.58
CA TYR A 20 1.79 1.08 12.01
C TYR A 20 2.27 0.00 11.04
N GLY A 21 3.59 -0.13 10.86
CA GLY A 21 4.21 -1.14 10.02
C GLY A 21 3.76 -1.10 8.56
N ILE A 22 3.48 0.08 8.01
CA ILE A 22 2.91 0.26 6.66
C ILE A 22 3.75 -0.47 5.62
N HIS A 23 5.08 -0.37 5.68
CA HIS A 23 5.96 -1.04 4.73
C HIS A 23 5.99 -2.58 4.87
N ASN A 24 5.62 -3.12 6.03
CA ASN A 24 5.61 -4.56 6.29
C ASN A 24 4.41 -5.26 5.64
N TRP A 25 3.24 -4.63 5.67
CA TRP A 25 2.01 -5.20 5.13
C TRP A 25 1.56 -4.55 3.81
N GLY A 26 1.95 -3.29 3.57
CA GLY A 26 1.53 -2.49 2.42
C GLY A 26 2.07 -2.99 1.10
N ASN A 27 3.18 -3.74 1.11
CA ASN A 27 3.76 -4.42 -0.04
C ASN A 27 3.92 -3.51 -1.29
N GLY A 28 4.29 -2.25 -1.06
CA GLY A 28 4.46 -1.23 -2.10
C GLY A 28 3.16 -0.68 -2.70
N TYR A 29 1.98 -1.08 -2.21
CA TYR A 29 0.68 -0.52 -2.62
C TYR A 29 0.14 0.53 -1.66
N PHE A 30 0.69 0.60 -0.46
CA PHE A 30 0.32 1.55 0.58
C PHE A 30 1.57 2.20 1.14
N ASP A 31 1.48 3.49 1.41
CA ASP A 31 2.55 4.29 2.01
C ASP A 31 1.97 5.50 2.76
N VAL A 32 2.81 6.28 3.42
CA VAL A 32 2.44 7.57 4.03
C VAL A 32 3.17 8.69 3.30
N ASN A 33 2.44 9.72 2.85
CA ASN A 33 3.06 10.87 2.18
C ASN A 33 3.61 11.91 3.19
N ASP A 34 4.30 12.94 2.69
CA ASP A 34 4.86 14.03 3.50
C ASP A 34 3.81 14.84 4.28
N GLN A 35 2.53 14.72 3.93
CA GLN A 35 1.41 15.33 4.64
C GLN A 35 0.87 14.43 5.77
N GLY A 36 1.44 13.24 5.95
CA GLY A 36 0.99 12.25 6.95
C GLY A 36 -0.23 11.45 6.54
N GLU A 37 -0.59 11.45 5.26
CA GLU A 37 -1.76 10.74 4.75
C GLU A 37 -1.41 9.36 4.22
N LEU A 38 -2.27 8.37 4.50
CA LEU A 38 -2.17 7.06 3.86
C LEU A 38 -2.48 7.18 2.36
N VAL A 39 -1.52 6.82 1.52
CA VAL A 39 -1.64 6.86 0.07
C VAL A 39 -1.70 5.45 -0.53
N LEU A 40 -2.45 5.34 -1.62
CA LEU A 40 -2.52 4.17 -2.49
C LEU A 40 -1.54 4.34 -3.65
N LEU A 41 -0.74 3.31 -3.93
CA LEU A 41 0.13 3.18 -5.09
C LEU A 41 -0.44 2.06 -5.98
N PRO A 42 -1.42 2.35 -6.84
CA PRO A 42 -2.14 1.32 -7.60
C PRO A 42 -1.29 0.65 -8.70
N TYR A 43 -0.10 1.17 -8.99
CA TYR A 43 0.79 0.66 -10.02
C TYR A 43 2.19 0.44 -9.45
N GLN A 44 2.84 -0.65 -9.85
CA GLN A 44 4.22 -0.96 -9.45
C GLN A 44 5.24 -0.37 -10.43
N GLY A 45 6.26 0.32 -9.92
CA GLY A 45 7.32 0.97 -10.69
C GLY A 45 7.71 2.34 -10.15
N SER A 46 8.75 2.96 -10.75
CA SER A 46 9.20 4.30 -10.36
C SER A 46 8.32 5.40 -10.98
N ASN A 47 8.11 6.48 -10.23
CA ASN A 47 7.45 7.72 -10.69
C ASN A 47 5.98 7.55 -11.12
N LEU A 48 5.25 6.65 -10.45
CA LEU A 48 3.83 6.41 -10.69
C LEU A 48 2.97 7.24 -9.74
N PRO A 49 1.76 7.63 -10.14
CA PRO A 49 0.89 8.46 -9.33
C PRO A 49 0.47 7.72 -8.04
N SER A 50 0.63 8.39 -6.90
CA SER A 50 0.00 8.02 -5.64
C SER A 50 -1.32 8.77 -5.46
N VAL A 51 -2.24 8.20 -4.68
CA VAL A 51 -3.54 8.79 -4.40
C VAL A 51 -3.81 8.77 -2.91
N SER A 52 -4.12 9.92 -2.31
CA SER A 52 -4.52 10.00 -0.91
C SER A 52 -5.82 9.26 -0.66
N LEU A 53 -5.85 8.36 0.34
CA LEU A 53 -7.07 7.69 0.73
C LEU A 53 -8.09 8.69 1.30
N LEU A 54 -7.63 9.78 1.90
CA LEU A 54 -8.49 10.84 2.40
C LEU A 54 -9.22 11.56 1.26
N ASP A 55 -8.52 11.86 0.15
CA ASP A 55 -9.14 12.43 -1.06
C ASP A 55 -10.20 11.49 -1.66
N VAL A 56 -9.92 10.18 -1.67
CA VAL A 56 -10.90 9.17 -2.13
C VAL A 56 -12.15 9.19 -1.26
N ILE A 57 -11.98 9.22 0.07
CA ILE A 57 -13.08 9.29 1.04
C ILE A 57 -13.91 10.56 0.85
N ASN A 58 -13.26 11.72 0.68
CA ASN A 58 -13.93 12.99 0.45
C ASN A 58 -14.73 12.95 -0.87
N GLY A 59 -14.12 12.44 -1.95
CA GLY A 59 -14.82 12.28 -3.22
C GLY A 59 -16.00 11.31 -3.16
N ILE A 60 -15.97 10.28 -2.29
CA ILE A 60 -17.11 9.39 -2.06
C ILE A 60 -18.25 10.15 -1.38
N LYS A 61 -17.95 10.94 -0.34
CA LYS A 61 -18.94 11.76 0.38
C LYS A 61 -19.56 12.83 -0.52
N ASP A 62 -18.77 13.50 -1.35
CA ASP A 62 -19.25 14.51 -2.30
C ASP A 62 -20.24 13.95 -3.32
N ARG A 63 -20.18 12.64 -3.58
CA ARG A 63 -21.13 11.91 -4.43
C ARG A 63 -22.39 11.44 -3.68
N GLY A 64 -22.57 11.87 -2.44
CA GLY A 64 -23.74 11.56 -1.61
C GLY A 64 -23.77 10.12 -1.09
N MET A 65 -22.62 9.43 -1.05
CA MET A 65 -22.52 8.11 -0.44
C MET A 65 -22.18 8.23 1.04
N ASP A 66 -23.04 7.67 1.89
CA ASP A 66 -22.82 7.56 3.32
C ASP A 66 -21.84 6.42 3.66
N MET A 67 -21.16 6.56 4.79
CA MET A 67 -20.26 5.54 5.33
C MET A 67 -21.03 4.54 6.20
N PRO A 68 -20.59 3.26 6.30
CA PRO A 68 -19.34 2.70 5.77
C PRO A 68 -19.42 2.31 4.28
N VAL A 69 -18.28 2.37 3.59
CA VAL A 69 -18.13 1.90 2.20
C VAL A 69 -17.01 0.86 2.08
N LEU A 70 -17.18 -0.09 1.17
CA LEU A 70 -16.15 -1.05 0.79
C LEU A 70 -15.44 -0.56 -0.47
N LEU A 71 -14.22 -0.04 -0.32
CA LEU A 71 -13.38 0.37 -1.44
C LEU A 71 -12.62 -0.84 -2.03
N ARG A 72 -12.77 -1.08 -3.33
CA ARG A 72 -12.03 -2.12 -4.05
C ARG A 72 -11.05 -1.50 -5.04
N VAL A 73 -9.77 -1.80 -4.88
CA VAL A 73 -8.70 -1.35 -5.79
C VAL A 73 -8.33 -2.47 -6.77
N SER A 74 -8.96 -2.49 -7.94
CA SER A 74 -8.79 -3.56 -8.94
C SER A 74 -7.34 -3.74 -9.39
N ASN A 75 -6.58 -2.66 -9.49
CA ASN A 75 -5.20 -2.70 -9.98
C ASN A 75 -4.26 -3.52 -9.07
N ILE A 76 -4.49 -3.49 -7.75
CA ILE A 76 -3.72 -4.31 -6.80
C ILE A 76 -3.97 -5.79 -7.08
N LEU A 77 -5.22 -6.18 -7.33
CA LEU A 77 -5.58 -7.56 -7.64
C LEU A 77 -4.88 -8.04 -8.92
N ASP A 78 -4.94 -7.24 -9.99
CA ASP A 78 -4.28 -7.58 -11.26
C ASP A 78 -2.76 -7.73 -11.09
N SER A 79 -2.14 -6.84 -10.31
CA SER A 79 -0.72 -6.89 -10.01
C SER A 79 -0.34 -8.16 -9.22
N GLN A 80 -1.13 -8.52 -8.21
CA GLN A 80 -0.88 -9.72 -7.41
C GLN A 80 -1.02 -11.01 -8.22
N ILE A 81 -2.03 -11.09 -9.10
CA ILE A 81 -2.18 -12.25 -10.00
C ILE A 81 -0.94 -12.38 -10.90
N ARG A 82 -0.46 -11.26 -11.47
CA ARG A 82 0.75 -11.26 -12.30
C ARG A 82 1.99 -11.70 -11.52
N LEU A 83 2.15 -11.20 -10.30
CA LEU A 83 3.27 -11.56 -9.42
C LEU A 83 3.26 -13.06 -9.07
N LEU A 84 2.09 -13.62 -8.77
CA LEU A 84 1.95 -15.04 -8.48
C LEU A 84 2.35 -15.90 -9.68
N HIS A 85 1.80 -15.59 -10.86
CA HIS A 85 2.12 -16.31 -12.09
C HIS A 85 3.61 -16.21 -12.47
N SER A 86 4.22 -15.04 -12.33
CA SER A 86 5.63 -14.84 -12.66
C SER A 86 6.54 -15.57 -11.66
N SER A 87 6.19 -15.56 -10.37
CA SER A 87 6.94 -16.25 -9.31
C SER A 87 6.96 -17.76 -9.53
N PHE A 88 5.81 -18.38 -9.82
CA PHE A 88 5.75 -19.80 -10.15
C PHE A 88 6.51 -20.13 -11.44
N ARG A 89 6.39 -19.31 -12.48
CA ARG A 89 7.14 -19.50 -13.73
C ARG A 89 8.65 -19.47 -13.48
N ASN A 90 9.11 -18.55 -12.63
CA ASN A 90 10.52 -18.44 -12.27
C ASN A 90 11.00 -19.69 -11.51
N ALA A 91 10.25 -20.15 -10.51
CA ALA A 91 10.58 -21.36 -9.76
C ALA A 91 10.60 -22.62 -10.64
N ILE A 92 9.62 -22.79 -11.54
CA ILE A 92 9.57 -23.89 -12.51
C ILE A 92 10.82 -23.90 -13.41
N LYS A 93 11.21 -22.72 -13.92
CA LYS A 93 12.40 -22.58 -14.75
C LYS A 93 13.68 -22.93 -13.98
N GLN A 94 13.81 -22.47 -12.73
CA GLN A 94 14.99 -22.69 -11.91
C GLN A 94 15.15 -24.15 -11.47
N THR A 95 14.04 -24.85 -11.23
CA THR A 95 14.04 -26.25 -10.75
C THR A 95 13.95 -27.28 -11.88
N GLY A 96 13.68 -26.85 -13.12
CA GLY A 96 13.47 -27.76 -14.25
C GLY A 96 12.17 -28.56 -14.17
N TYR A 97 11.22 -28.13 -13.33
CA TYR A 97 9.92 -28.76 -13.18
C TYR A 97 9.18 -28.82 -14.53
N LYS A 98 8.50 -29.94 -14.80
CA LYS A 98 7.89 -30.21 -16.12
C LYS A 98 6.40 -29.86 -16.22
N GLY A 99 5.76 -29.63 -15.08
CA GLY A 99 4.37 -29.17 -15.06
C GLY A 99 4.24 -27.68 -15.35
N VAL A 100 3.01 -27.24 -15.56
CA VAL A 100 2.66 -25.84 -15.84
C VAL A 100 1.76 -25.32 -14.74
N TYR A 101 2.10 -24.17 -14.17
CA TYR A 101 1.23 -23.45 -13.25
C TYR A 101 0.03 -22.88 -14.01
N LYS A 102 -1.20 -23.10 -13.52
CA LYS A 102 -2.45 -22.79 -14.22
C LYS A 102 -3.26 -21.63 -13.63
N GLY A 103 -2.72 -20.92 -12.65
CA GLY A 103 -3.48 -19.91 -11.90
C GLY A 103 -4.20 -20.56 -10.74
#